data_AF-J2PTJ7-F1
#
_entry.id   AF-J2PTJ7-F1
#
_cell.length_a   1.000
_cell.length_b   1.000
_cell.length_c   1.000
_cell.angle_alpha   90.00
_cell.angle_beta   90.00
_cell.angle_gamma   90.00
#
_symmetry.space_group_name_H-M   'P 1'
#
loop_
_entity.id
_entity.type
_entity.pdbx_description
1 polymer ?
#
loop_
_entity_poly.entity_id
_entity_poly.type
_entity_poly.pdbx_seq_one_letter_code
_entity_poly.pdbx_strand_id
1 'polypeptide(L)'
;PHPLSFLSVAAPGTACYSYGMNSPSLHTHTPSLTVIDPRGLTVRAVAFARRDVQQPAQPHITRQVFDPQGREVERQDPRFFCEGRGPNRTSVPTLSGNLLLNVSVDAGWTLSLPGQANQLLQRWDSRSSAQHTYDEQLRPLAITEQLESGEPRVVERFLYGDPGGSPRNQCGQLIRHDDPATTRHMPDYAVHGLPLLETSHFLKSLDPVNWPAEVEARDVLLEAGPGLDSRWRYDALGEITSQTDAMLNRRRFGRTCAGQLREVFLQPMGADEFPLVSDIRYNAVGMV
;
A
#
# COMPACT_ATOMS: atom_id res chain seq x y z
N PRO A 1 28.37 -20.77 30.98
CA PRO A 1 28.59 -21.25 29.59
C PRO A 1 28.30 -20.12 28.59
N HIS A 2 29.34 -19.39 28.19
CA HIS A 2 29.25 -18.29 27.23
C HIS A 2 28.98 -18.83 25.82
N PRO A 3 27.89 -18.45 25.12
CA PRO A 3 27.74 -18.80 23.72
C PRO A 3 28.45 -17.75 22.85
N LEU A 4 29.38 -18.24 22.05
CA LEU A 4 30.09 -17.48 21.01
C LEU A 4 29.08 -17.03 19.95
N SER A 5 28.98 -15.72 19.73
CA SER A 5 28.19 -15.12 18.64
C SER A 5 29.11 -14.85 17.45
N PHE A 6 28.73 -15.28 16.25
CA PHE A 6 29.50 -15.03 15.03
C PHE A 6 29.08 -13.68 14.41
N LEU A 7 30.06 -12.82 14.10
CA LEU A 7 29.87 -11.62 13.28
C LEU A 7 30.10 -11.96 11.80
N SER A 8 29.15 -11.60 10.94
CA SER A 8 29.35 -11.57 9.49
C SER A 8 29.53 -10.12 9.04
N VAL A 9 30.52 -9.87 8.18
CA VAL A 9 30.85 -8.56 7.60
C VAL A 9 30.66 -8.64 6.09
N ALA A 10 29.76 -7.84 5.54
CA ALA A 10 29.60 -7.69 4.09
C ALA A 10 30.28 -6.39 3.63
N ALA A 11 31.07 -6.46 2.55
CA ALA A 11 31.75 -5.33 1.92
C ALA A 11 30.95 -4.83 0.70
N PRO A 12 30.70 -3.51 0.54
CA PRO A 12 30.05 -3.00 -0.66
C PRO A 12 31.04 -2.61 -1.77
N GLY A 13 30.67 -2.97 -3.01
CA GLY A 13 31.34 -2.61 -4.25
C GLY A 13 31.07 -1.17 -4.70
N THR A 14 31.93 -0.68 -5.60
CA THR A 14 32.15 0.74 -5.93
C THR A 14 31.38 1.20 -7.18
N ALA A 15 30.78 2.41 -7.14
CA ALA A 15 30.64 3.34 -8.28
C ALA A 15 30.27 4.77 -7.83
N CYS A 16 30.95 5.79 -8.37
CA CYS A 16 30.82 7.26 -8.15
C CYS A 16 29.64 7.87 -8.96
N TYR A 17 29.03 9.04 -8.69
CA TYR A 17 29.55 10.40 -8.43
C TYR A 17 28.51 11.32 -7.74
N SER A 18 28.93 12.14 -6.77
CA SER A 18 28.53 13.56 -6.60
C SER A 18 29.38 14.23 -5.51
N TYR A 19 29.83 15.47 -5.77
CA TYR A 19 30.75 16.29 -4.97
C TYR A 19 30.15 16.74 -3.60
N GLY A 20 30.08 15.82 -2.64
CA GLY A 20 30.52 16.11 -1.28
C GLY A 20 31.92 15.50 -1.16
N MET A 21 32.84 16.10 -0.41
CA MET A 21 34.10 15.42 -0.11
C MET A 21 33.80 14.11 0.63
N ASN A 22 33.66 13.02 -0.14
CA ASN A 22 33.71 11.65 0.35
C ASN A 22 35.15 11.46 0.83
N SER A 23 35.42 11.92 2.05
CA SER A 23 36.65 11.57 2.74
C SER A 23 36.54 10.07 3.03
N PRO A 24 37.31 9.17 2.38
CA PRO A 24 37.29 7.75 2.71
C PRO A 24 37.63 7.50 4.19
N SER A 25 38.32 8.46 4.81
CA SER A 25 38.58 8.50 6.25
C SER A 25 37.33 8.67 7.12
N LEU A 26 36.20 9.19 6.61
CA LEU A 26 34.92 9.33 7.32
C LEU A 26 34.15 7.99 7.42
N HIS A 27 34.34 7.10 6.45
CA HIS A 27 33.70 5.77 6.44
C HIS A 27 34.62 4.65 6.94
N THR A 28 35.87 4.99 7.27
CA THR A 28 36.81 4.05 7.88
C THR A 28 36.23 3.53 9.21
N HIS A 29 36.23 2.20 9.41
CA HIS A 29 35.64 1.55 10.60
C HIS A 29 34.15 1.86 10.86
N THR A 30 33.35 2.14 9.81
CA THR A 30 31.88 2.22 9.93
C THR A 30 31.16 1.11 9.14
N PRO A 31 31.46 -0.18 9.38
CA PRO A 31 30.76 -1.27 8.69
C PRO A 31 29.32 -1.40 9.20
N SER A 32 28.42 -1.94 8.39
CA SER A 32 27.15 -2.47 8.88
C SER A 32 27.39 -3.88 9.42
N LEU A 33 27.05 -4.13 10.68
CA LEU A 33 27.23 -5.43 11.31
C LEU A 33 25.88 -6.08 11.62
N THR A 34 25.83 -7.39 11.46
CA THR A 34 24.68 -8.23 11.79
C THR A 34 25.11 -9.25 12.83
N VAL A 35 24.35 -9.35 13.92
CA VAL A 35 24.53 -10.35 14.97
C VAL A 35 23.44 -11.39 14.84
N ILE A 36 23.83 -12.64 14.65
CA ILE A 36 22.93 -13.78 14.47
C ILE A 36 22.90 -14.68 15.70
N ASP A 37 21.73 -15.23 16.02
CA ASP A 37 21.59 -16.30 17.02
C ASP A 37 21.92 -17.68 16.39
N PRO A 38 21.99 -18.77 17.18
CA PRO A 38 22.26 -20.12 16.67
C PRO A 38 21.21 -20.66 15.68
N ARG A 39 20.03 -20.03 15.57
CA ARG A 39 19.00 -20.37 14.59
C ARG A 39 19.18 -19.60 13.27
N GLY A 40 20.21 -18.75 13.18
CA GLY A 40 20.47 -17.89 12.02
C GLY A 40 19.63 -16.60 12.00
N LEU A 41 18.95 -16.26 13.10
CA LEU A 41 18.07 -15.09 13.16
C LEU A 41 18.88 -13.86 13.56
N THR A 42 18.66 -12.74 12.84
CA THR A 42 19.33 -11.46 13.13
C THR A 42 18.75 -10.84 14.40
N VAL A 43 19.45 -11.01 15.53
CA VAL A 43 19.02 -10.47 16.84
C VAL A 43 19.49 -9.03 17.07
N ARG A 44 20.53 -8.59 16.35
CA ARG A 44 20.96 -7.18 16.35
C ARG A 44 21.48 -6.75 14.99
N ALA A 45 21.19 -5.52 14.61
CA ALA A 45 21.86 -4.80 13.54
C ALA A 45 22.60 -3.60 14.16
N VAL A 46 23.89 -3.46 13.83
CA VAL A 46 24.73 -2.36 14.33
C VAL A 46 25.13 -1.50 13.14
N ALA A 47 24.65 -0.27 13.13
CA ALA A 47 25.14 0.77 12.23
C ALA A 47 26.09 1.68 13.01
N PHE A 48 27.09 2.23 12.33
CA PHE A 48 28.00 3.20 12.94
C PHE A 48 27.77 4.57 12.31
N ALA A 49 27.66 5.60 13.14
CA ALA A 49 27.52 6.97 12.68
C ALA A 49 28.59 7.87 13.31
N ARG A 50 29.11 8.79 12.50
CA ARG A 50 29.90 9.93 12.94
C ARG A 50 29.74 11.05 11.91
N ARG A 51 29.80 12.29 12.36
CA ARG A 51 29.63 13.47 11.49
C ARG A 51 30.97 13.97 10.96
N ASP A 52 32.02 13.80 11.75
CA ASP A 52 33.38 14.25 11.44
C ASP A 52 34.39 13.12 11.61
N VAL A 53 35.48 13.17 10.84
CA VAL A 53 36.55 12.14 10.86
C VAL A 53 37.18 11.99 12.25
N GLN A 54 37.27 13.09 13.02
CA GLN A 54 37.87 13.12 14.35
C GLN A 54 36.96 12.55 15.45
N GLN A 55 35.66 12.37 15.17
CA GLN A 55 34.73 11.78 16.13
C GLN A 55 34.87 10.26 16.14
N PRO A 56 34.81 9.63 17.33
CA PRO A 56 34.67 8.18 17.39
C PRO A 56 33.36 7.77 16.72
N ALA A 57 33.41 6.70 15.93
CA ALA A 57 32.23 6.10 15.32
C ALA A 57 31.28 5.59 16.42
N GLN A 58 30.08 6.15 16.49
CA GLN A 58 29.07 5.79 17.49
C GLN A 58 28.25 4.60 17.01
N PRO A 59 28.18 3.49 17.78
CA PRO A 59 27.34 2.35 17.43
C PRO A 59 25.87 2.65 17.72
N HIS A 60 25.03 2.39 16.73
CA HIS A 60 23.58 2.44 16.80
C HIS A 60 23.04 1.02 16.65
N ILE A 61 22.59 0.45 17.77
CA ILE A 61 22.20 -0.95 17.86
C ILE A 61 20.69 -1.08 17.81
N THR A 62 20.16 -1.61 16.72
CA THR A 62 18.78 -2.11 16.67
C THR A 62 18.76 -3.52 17.22
N ARG A 63 17.87 -3.81 18.17
CA ARG A 63 17.66 -5.16 18.73
C ARG A 63 16.34 -5.74 18.26
N GLN A 64 16.34 -7.04 17.98
CA GLN A 64 15.17 -7.83 17.61
C GLN A 64 15.07 -9.06 18.51
N VAL A 65 13.85 -9.47 18.85
CA VAL A 65 13.58 -10.71 19.59
C VAL A 65 12.65 -11.57 18.77
N PHE A 66 12.93 -12.86 18.77
CA PHE A 66 12.16 -13.85 18.03
C PHE A 66 11.56 -14.89 18.95
N ASP A 67 10.33 -15.29 18.67
CA ASP A 67 9.69 -16.41 19.35
C ASP A 67 10.34 -17.77 18.97
N PRO A 68 9.92 -18.90 19.57
CA PRO A 68 10.49 -20.21 19.25
C PRO A 68 10.35 -20.62 17.77
N GLN A 69 9.33 -20.13 17.07
CA GLN A 69 9.11 -20.38 15.64
C GLN A 69 9.96 -19.47 14.73
N GLY A 70 10.71 -18.53 15.30
CA GLY A 70 11.61 -17.64 14.56
C GLY A 70 10.92 -16.38 14.01
N ARG A 71 9.76 -16.00 14.55
CA ARG A 71 9.03 -14.80 14.15
C ARG A 71 9.42 -13.64 15.05
N GLU A 72 9.64 -12.46 14.48
CA GLU A 72 9.97 -11.26 15.25
C GLU A 72 8.77 -10.84 16.11
N VAL A 73 8.96 -10.80 17.42
CA VAL A 73 7.95 -10.43 18.42
C VAL A 73 8.29 -9.14 19.16
N GLU A 74 9.54 -8.69 19.10
CA GLU A 74 9.95 -7.39 19.62
C GLU A 74 10.98 -6.74 18.72
N ARG A 75 10.89 -5.42 18.62
CA ARG A 75 11.92 -4.57 18.04
C ARG A 75 12.23 -3.42 18.98
N GLN A 76 13.48 -2.99 18.96
CA GLN A 76 13.96 -1.87 19.73
C GLN A 76 14.95 -1.09 18.87
N ASP A 77 14.67 0.19 18.63
CA ASP A 77 15.60 1.09 17.94
C ASP A 77 16.81 1.43 18.82
N PRO A 78 17.89 2.00 18.23
CA PRO A 78 19.10 2.34 18.97
C PRO A 78 18.90 3.26 20.16
N ARG A 79 17.99 4.23 20.10
CA ARG A 79 17.73 5.17 21.20
C ARG A 79 17.06 4.44 22.36
N PHE A 80 16.00 3.67 22.07
CA PHE A 80 15.33 2.87 23.08
C PHE A 80 16.25 1.81 23.70
N PHE A 81 17.14 1.21 22.89
CA PHE A 81 18.13 0.24 23.35
C PHE A 81 19.14 0.87 24.31
N CYS A 82 19.73 2.01 23.93
CA CYS A 82 20.68 2.74 24.77
C CYS A 82 20.05 3.28 26.06
N GLU A 83 18.79 3.73 26.01
CA GLU A 83 18.07 4.27 27.17
C GLU A 83 17.43 3.17 28.06
N GLY A 84 17.48 1.89 27.65
CA GLY A 84 16.89 0.79 28.41
C GLY A 84 15.36 0.84 28.50
N ARG A 85 14.68 1.48 27.54
CA ARG A 85 13.24 1.77 27.58
C ARG A 85 12.32 0.62 27.18
N GLY A 86 12.87 -0.57 26.97
CA GLY A 86 12.16 -1.70 26.39
C GLY A 86 11.91 -1.53 24.88
N PRO A 87 11.12 -2.44 24.27
CA PRO A 87 10.87 -2.43 22.83
C PRO A 87 10.02 -1.23 22.40
N ASN A 88 10.33 -0.68 21.21
CA ASN A 88 9.51 0.35 20.58
C ASN A 88 8.37 -0.26 19.75
N ARG A 89 8.45 -1.57 19.47
CA ARG A 89 7.38 -2.36 18.87
C ARG A 89 7.34 -3.78 19.44
N THR A 90 6.14 -4.28 19.75
CA THR A 90 5.90 -5.69 20.05
C THR A 90 4.79 -6.26 19.18
N SER A 91 4.87 -7.56 18.90
CA SER A 91 3.91 -8.28 18.07
C SER A 91 3.56 -9.64 18.67
N VAL A 92 2.28 -10.00 18.60
CA VAL A 92 1.76 -11.31 19.00
C VAL A 92 1.14 -11.98 17.78
N PRO A 93 1.79 -12.98 17.18
CA PRO A 93 1.23 -13.74 16.07
C PRO A 93 0.35 -14.92 16.54
N THR A 94 -0.53 -15.41 15.66
CA THR A 94 -1.18 -16.73 15.78
C THR A 94 -0.15 -17.85 15.66
N LEU A 95 -0.53 -19.10 15.93
CA LEU A 95 0.32 -20.26 15.66
C LEU A 95 0.72 -20.36 14.18
N SER A 96 -0.17 -19.97 13.26
CA SER A 96 0.09 -19.95 11.81
C SER A 96 0.95 -18.76 11.36
N GLY A 97 1.27 -17.80 12.24
CA GLY A 97 2.13 -16.66 11.94
C GLY A 97 1.40 -15.36 11.57
N ASN A 98 0.07 -15.35 11.54
CA ASN A 98 -0.70 -14.14 11.26
C ASN A 98 -0.65 -13.20 12.46
N LEU A 99 -0.45 -11.91 12.24
CA LEU A 99 -0.38 -10.92 13.31
C LEU A 99 -1.74 -10.72 13.98
N LEU A 100 -1.83 -10.96 15.29
CA LEU A 100 -3.02 -10.65 16.09
C LEU A 100 -2.89 -9.26 16.70
N LEU A 101 -1.88 -9.04 17.54
CA LEU A 101 -1.66 -7.77 18.22
C LEU A 101 -0.33 -7.18 17.76
N ASN A 102 -0.32 -5.89 17.45
CA ASN A 102 0.90 -5.11 17.28
C ASN A 102 0.79 -3.84 18.12
N VAL A 103 1.78 -3.60 18.95
CA VAL A 103 1.89 -2.41 19.79
C VAL A 103 3.14 -1.66 19.35
N SER A 104 2.99 -0.38 19.03
CA SER A 104 4.06 0.51 18.60
C SER A 104 3.97 1.81 19.37
N VAL A 105 5.13 2.34 19.78
CA VAL A 105 5.20 3.66 20.41
C VAL A 105 4.84 4.81 19.46
N ASP A 106 5.00 4.58 18.15
CA ASP A 106 4.78 5.59 17.11
C ASP A 106 3.37 5.49 16.51
N ALA A 107 2.83 4.27 16.40
CA ALA A 107 1.55 4.01 15.74
C ALA A 107 0.42 3.55 16.69
N GLY A 108 0.67 3.48 18.00
CA GLY A 108 -0.27 2.92 18.96
C GLY A 108 -0.40 1.40 18.83
N TRP A 109 -1.53 0.85 19.27
CA TRP A 109 -1.80 -0.58 19.18
C TRP A 109 -2.85 -0.89 18.12
N THR A 110 -2.74 -2.07 17.52
CA THR A 110 -3.69 -2.64 16.56
C THR A 110 -3.91 -4.10 16.90
N LEU A 111 -5.17 -4.52 17.02
CA LEU A 111 -5.58 -5.91 17.18
C LEU A 111 -6.35 -6.34 15.93
N SER A 112 -6.11 -7.53 15.41
CA SER A 112 -6.82 -8.08 14.26
C SER A 112 -7.27 -9.49 14.54
N LEU A 113 -8.50 -9.80 14.17
CA LEU A 113 -9.09 -11.13 14.20
C LEU A 113 -9.26 -11.62 12.76
N PRO A 114 -8.33 -12.45 12.26
CA PRO A 114 -8.48 -13.06 10.95
C PRO A 114 -9.48 -14.24 10.99
N GLY A 115 -10.17 -14.46 9.88
CA GLY A 115 -10.98 -15.65 9.64
C GLY A 115 -10.14 -16.85 9.22
N GLN A 116 -10.81 -17.97 8.94
CA GLN A 116 -10.16 -19.24 8.61
C GLN A 116 -9.29 -19.18 7.35
N ALA A 117 -9.64 -18.33 6.38
CA ALA A 117 -8.88 -18.09 5.16
C ALA A 117 -7.98 -16.85 5.27
N ASN A 118 -7.71 -16.38 6.50
CA ASN A 118 -6.94 -15.18 6.80
C ASN A 118 -7.54 -13.85 6.31
N GLN A 119 -8.82 -13.85 5.90
CA GLN A 119 -9.58 -12.64 5.63
C GLN A 119 -9.77 -11.85 6.94
N LEU A 120 -9.67 -10.52 6.90
CA LEU A 120 -9.84 -9.69 8.08
C LEU A 120 -11.31 -9.71 8.51
N LEU A 121 -11.66 -10.24 9.67
CA LEU A 121 -13.05 -10.20 10.16
C LEU A 121 -13.30 -8.96 11.01
N GLN A 122 -12.39 -8.71 11.96
CA GLN A 122 -12.45 -7.55 12.83
C GLN A 122 -11.06 -6.98 13.06
N ARG A 123 -10.99 -5.66 13.22
CA ARG A 123 -9.80 -4.91 13.58
C ARG A 123 -10.16 -3.90 14.65
N TRP A 124 -9.26 -3.68 15.58
CA TRP A 124 -9.35 -2.62 16.58
C TRP A 124 -8.04 -1.86 16.62
N ASP A 125 -8.14 -0.57 16.91
CA ASP A 125 -7.03 0.25 17.34
C ASP A 125 -7.45 1.15 18.50
N SER A 126 -6.59 2.09 18.88
CA SER A 126 -6.86 3.01 19.99
C SER A 126 -8.04 3.97 19.77
N ARG A 127 -8.61 4.04 18.57
CA ARG A 127 -9.64 5.03 18.18
C ARG A 127 -10.91 4.40 17.66
N SER A 128 -10.81 3.25 17.00
CA SER A 128 -11.95 2.61 16.36
C SER A 128 -11.85 1.10 16.31
N SER A 129 -12.96 0.50 15.89
CA SER A 129 -13.02 -0.86 15.41
C SER A 129 -13.60 -0.89 14.00
N ALA A 130 -13.20 -1.87 13.21
CA ALA A 130 -13.72 -2.15 11.89
C ALA A 130 -14.12 -3.62 11.81
N GLN A 131 -15.29 -3.91 11.25
CA GLN A 131 -15.79 -5.25 10.99
C GLN A 131 -16.09 -5.40 9.50
N HIS A 132 -15.64 -6.51 8.92
CA HIS A 132 -15.83 -6.81 7.51
C HIS A 132 -16.79 -7.98 7.37
N THR A 133 -17.73 -7.87 6.44
CA THR A 133 -18.57 -8.99 6.00
C THR A 133 -18.17 -9.41 4.59
N TYR A 134 -18.38 -10.67 4.26
CA TYR A 134 -17.95 -11.26 3.01
C TYR A 134 -19.06 -12.14 2.43
N ASP A 135 -19.02 -12.35 1.12
CA ASP A 135 -19.83 -13.37 0.45
C ASP A 135 -19.19 -14.77 0.54
N GLU A 136 -19.81 -15.76 -0.10
CA GLU A 136 -19.34 -17.15 -0.12
C GLU A 136 -17.98 -17.33 -0.82
N GLN A 137 -17.57 -16.36 -1.65
CA GLN A 137 -16.28 -16.35 -2.34
C GLN A 137 -15.22 -15.52 -1.58
N LEU A 138 -15.53 -15.10 -0.34
CA LEU A 138 -14.68 -14.25 0.49
C LEU A 138 -14.38 -12.89 -0.14
N ARG A 139 -15.31 -12.36 -0.94
CA ARG A 139 -15.24 -10.98 -1.44
C ARG A 139 -15.91 -10.05 -0.42
N PRO A 140 -15.30 -8.91 -0.04
CA PRO A 140 -15.90 -7.98 0.92
C PRO A 140 -17.27 -7.52 0.46
N LEU A 141 -18.26 -7.48 1.35
CA LEU A 141 -19.62 -6.99 1.10
C LEU A 141 -19.88 -5.64 1.78
N ALA A 142 -19.40 -5.49 3.01
CA ALA A 142 -19.50 -4.24 3.76
C ALA A 142 -18.36 -4.12 4.78
N ILE A 143 -18.00 -2.87 5.09
CA ILE A 143 -17.13 -2.53 6.22
C ILE A 143 -17.94 -1.65 7.17
N THR A 144 -18.05 -2.10 8.41
CA THR A 144 -18.68 -1.37 9.51
C THR A 144 -17.61 -0.84 10.44
N GLU A 145 -17.55 0.48 10.62
CA GLU A 145 -16.65 1.11 11.57
C GLU A 145 -17.40 1.65 12.78
N GLN A 146 -16.79 1.53 13.96
CA GLN A 146 -17.28 2.10 15.20
C GLN A 146 -16.15 2.86 15.89
N LEU A 147 -16.32 4.17 16.08
CA LEU A 147 -15.44 4.98 16.91
C LEU A 147 -15.73 4.71 18.39
N GLU A 148 -14.76 4.96 19.27
CA GLU A 148 -14.84 4.67 20.72
C GLU A 148 -16.13 5.16 21.41
N SER A 149 -16.66 6.32 20.99
CA SER A 149 -17.88 6.94 21.54
C SER A 149 -19.03 7.05 20.54
N GLY A 150 -18.95 6.34 19.42
CA GLY A 150 -19.92 6.40 18.33
C GLY A 150 -20.73 5.12 18.16
N GLU A 151 -21.87 5.26 17.49
CA GLU A 151 -22.62 4.12 16.95
C GLU A 151 -21.86 3.52 15.74
N PRO A 152 -21.93 2.19 15.55
CA PRO A 152 -21.36 1.55 14.38
C PRO A 152 -22.04 2.04 13.10
N ARG A 153 -21.25 2.31 12.07
CA ARG A 153 -21.73 2.77 10.75
C ARG A 153 -21.12 1.93 9.65
N VAL A 154 -21.93 1.58 8.67
CA VAL A 154 -21.43 0.96 7.44
C VAL A 154 -20.78 2.05 6.59
N VAL A 155 -19.45 2.07 6.57
CA VAL A 155 -18.66 3.08 5.86
C VAL A 155 -18.33 2.69 4.43
N GLU A 156 -18.33 1.39 4.14
CA GLU A 156 -18.14 0.88 2.77
C GLU A 156 -19.13 -0.24 2.44
N ARG A 157 -19.56 -0.31 1.18
CA ARG A 157 -20.30 -1.43 0.60
C ARG A 157 -19.81 -1.75 -0.79
N PHE A 158 -19.88 -3.04 -1.12
CA PHE A 158 -19.39 -3.59 -2.38
C PHE A 158 -20.51 -4.37 -3.06
N LEU A 159 -20.60 -4.23 -4.38
CA LEU A 159 -21.53 -5.00 -5.21
C LEU A 159 -20.76 -5.59 -6.39
N TYR A 160 -20.95 -6.88 -6.63
CA TYR A 160 -20.24 -7.61 -7.68
C TYR A 160 -21.19 -8.04 -8.80
N GLY A 161 -20.65 -8.19 -10.00
CA GLY A 161 -21.39 -8.70 -11.14
C GLY A 161 -21.67 -10.20 -11.03
N ASP A 162 -22.87 -10.57 -11.48
CA ASP A 162 -23.41 -11.92 -11.38
C ASP A 162 -22.63 -12.96 -12.20
N PRO A 163 -22.67 -14.24 -11.77
CA PRO A 163 -21.98 -15.34 -12.45
C PRO A 163 -22.59 -15.70 -13.81
N GLY A 164 -23.79 -15.22 -14.13
CA GLY A 164 -24.53 -15.56 -15.35
C GLY A 164 -23.91 -15.07 -16.67
N GLY A 165 -22.74 -14.42 -16.60
CA GLY A 165 -22.10 -13.78 -17.74
C GLY A 165 -22.73 -12.44 -18.05
N SER A 166 -21.90 -11.48 -18.44
CA SER A 166 -22.34 -10.15 -18.88
C SER A 166 -21.59 -9.81 -20.17
N PRO A 167 -22.26 -9.22 -21.19
CA PRO A 167 -21.57 -8.73 -22.39
C PRO A 167 -20.57 -7.62 -22.09
N ARG A 168 -20.58 -7.09 -20.85
CA ARG A 168 -19.66 -6.06 -20.34
C ARG A 168 -18.50 -6.61 -19.51
N ASN A 169 -18.27 -7.92 -19.54
CA ASN A 169 -17.20 -8.63 -18.81
C ASN A 169 -17.27 -8.45 -17.27
N GLN A 170 -18.47 -8.29 -16.71
CA GLN A 170 -18.67 -7.99 -15.28
C GLN A 170 -18.69 -9.22 -14.35
N CYS A 171 -18.65 -10.44 -14.89
CA CYS A 171 -18.77 -11.66 -14.08
C CYS A 171 -17.68 -11.69 -13.00
N GLY A 172 -18.09 -11.69 -11.73
CA GLY A 172 -17.18 -11.69 -10.59
C GLY A 172 -16.53 -10.34 -10.26
N GLN A 173 -16.67 -9.33 -11.12
CA GLN A 173 -16.05 -8.01 -10.98
C GLN A 173 -16.80 -7.11 -10.00
N LEU A 174 -16.11 -6.17 -9.35
CA LEU A 174 -16.72 -5.15 -8.49
C LEU A 174 -17.43 -4.09 -9.35
N ILE A 175 -18.75 -4.12 -9.45
CA ILE A 175 -19.51 -3.21 -10.34
C ILE A 175 -19.98 -1.92 -9.65
N ARG A 176 -19.97 -1.89 -8.32
CA ARG A 176 -20.25 -0.69 -7.52
C ARG A 176 -19.49 -0.75 -6.19
N HIS A 177 -18.90 0.37 -5.82
CA HIS A 177 -18.24 0.57 -4.54
C HIS A 177 -18.77 1.86 -3.90
N ASP A 178 -19.50 1.72 -2.81
CA ASP A 178 -19.92 2.83 -1.97
C ASP A 178 -18.83 3.00 -0.89
N ASP A 179 -18.06 4.09 -0.93
CA ASP A 179 -16.98 4.40 0.00
C ASP A 179 -17.37 5.54 0.98
N PRO A 180 -16.50 5.99 1.91
CA PRO A 180 -16.91 6.98 2.90
C PRO A 180 -17.34 8.34 2.34
N ALA A 181 -17.03 8.66 1.07
CA ALA A 181 -17.31 9.96 0.46
C ALA A 181 -18.02 9.89 -0.90
N THR A 182 -17.92 8.75 -1.60
CA THR A 182 -18.37 8.60 -2.98
C THR A 182 -18.96 7.24 -3.24
N THR A 183 -19.77 7.14 -4.30
CA THR A 183 -20.06 5.87 -4.94
C THR A 183 -19.39 5.84 -6.30
N ARG A 184 -18.64 4.77 -6.58
CA ARG A 184 -18.01 4.50 -7.88
C ARG A 184 -18.71 3.33 -8.55
N HIS A 185 -19.15 3.52 -9.78
CA HIS A 185 -19.74 2.50 -10.64
C HIS A 185 -18.75 2.07 -11.71
N MET A 186 -18.55 0.77 -11.86
CA MET A 186 -17.69 0.18 -12.90
C MET A 186 -18.51 -0.74 -13.81
N PRO A 187 -19.25 -0.17 -14.77
CA PRO A 187 -20.21 -0.93 -15.57
C PRO A 187 -19.56 -1.77 -16.69
N ASP A 188 -18.35 -1.42 -17.12
CA ASP A 188 -17.70 -1.99 -18.29
C ASP A 188 -16.25 -2.40 -18.02
N TYR A 189 -15.90 -3.60 -18.47
CA TYR A 189 -14.56 -4.16 -18.32
C TYR A 189 -13.98 -4.59 -19.67
N ALA A 190 -12.67 -4.37 -19.82
CA ALA A 190 -11.90 -4.94 -20.92
C ALA A 190 -11.77 -6.45 -20.76
N VAL A 191 -11.34 -7.14 -21.81
CA VAL A 191 -11.19 -8.62 -21.81
C VAL A 191 -10.23 -9.11 -20.73
N HIS A 192 -9.24 -8.30 -20.35
CA HIS A 192 -8.29 -8.59 -19.27
C HIS A 192 -8.82 -8.21 -17.87
N GLY A 193 -10.07 -7.78 -17.75
CA GLY A 193 -10.70 -7.46 -16.47
C GLY A 193 -10.33 -6.09 -15.87
N LEU A 194 -9.80 -5.14 -16.65
CA LEU A 194 -9.62 -3.76 -16.18
C LEU A 194 -10.84 -2.89 -16.54
N PRO A 195 -11.21 -1.91 -15.69
CA PRO A 195 -12.38 -1.07 -15.93
C PRO A 195 -12.19 -0.16 -17.14
N LEU A 196 -13.17 -0.13 -18.04
CA LEU A 196 -13.22 0.77 -19.20
C LEU A 196 -13.91 2.09 -18.90
N LEU A 197 -14.83 2.08 -17.91
CA LEU A 197 -15.60 3.22 -17.45
C LEU A 197 -15.70 3.15 -15.92
N GLU A 198 -15.49 4.28 -15.27
CA GLU A 198 -15.85 4.52 -13.89
C GLU A 198 -16.72 5.78 -13.85
N THR A 199 -17.91 5.67 -13.26
CA THR A 199 -18.80 6.81 -13.01
C THR A 199 -18.89 7.04 -11.51
N SER A 200 -18.45 8.21 -11.06
CA SER A 200 -18.38 8.54 -9.64
C SER A 200 -19.42 9.59 -9.25
N HIS A 201 -20.05 9.41 -8.09
CA HIS A 201 -20.96 10.38 -7.48
C HIS A 201 -20.50 10.68 -6.06
N PHE A 202 -20.49 11.95 -5.67
CA PHE A 202 -20.22 12.34 -4.29
C PHE A 202 -21.46 12.26 -3.40
N LEU A 203 -21.25 12.05 -2.11
CA LEU A 203 -22.29 12.25 -1.11
C LEU A 203 -22.76 13.72 -1.10
N LYS A 204 -24.07 13.93 -0.92
CA LYS A 204 -24.66 15.28 -0.74
C LYS A 204 -24.19 15.97 0.54
N SER A 205 -23.82 15.20 1.56
CA SER A 205 -23.34 15.68 2.85
C SER A 205 -21.89 15.26 3.09
N LEU A 206 -21.17 16.08 3.85
CA LEU A 206 -19.83 15.78 4.38
C LEU A 206 -19.89 15.04 5.73
N ASP A 207 -21.08 14.82 6.28
CA ASP A 207 -21.26 14.03 7.50
C ASP A 207 -20.84 12.57 7.28
N PRO A 208 -20.28 11.88 8.29
CA PRO A 208 -19.86 10.50 8.10
C PRO A 208 -21.06 9.60 7.81
N VAL A 209 -20.99 8.91 6.67
CA VAL A 209 -22.07 8.08 6.12
C VAL A 209 -22.33 6.83 6.96
N ASN A 210 -23.56 6.35 6.89
CA ASN A 210 -23.94 4.99 7.28
C ASN A 210 -24.74 4.39 6.13
N TRP A 211 -24.08 3.64 5.25
CA TRP A 211 -24.67 3.17 4.00
C TRP A 211 -25.83 2.19 4.25
N PRO A 212 -27.06 2.49 3.75
CA PRO A 212 -28.19 1.57 3.86
C PRO A 212 -27.97 0.29 3.04
N ALA A 213 -28.72 -0.77 3.36
CA ALA A 213 -28.57 -2.06 2.69
C ALA A 213 -29.13 -2.05 1.27
N GLU A 214 -30.23 -1.34 1.04
CA GLU A 214 -30.92 -1.24 -0.24
C GLU A 214 -30.19 -0.26 -1.16
N VAL A 215 -29.96 -0.66 -2.42
CA VAL A 215 -29.20 0.14 -3.40
C VAL A 215 -29.90 1.47 -3.67
N GLU A 216 -31.21 1.45 -3.79
CA GLU A 216 -32.06 2.62 -4.05
C GLU A 216 -31.96 3.64 -2.91
N ALA A 217 -31.86 3.17 -1.66
CA ALA A 217 -31.69 4.04 -0.50
C ALA A 217 -30.29 4.69 -0.47
N ARG A 218 -29.27 4.02 -1.00
CA ARG A 218 -27.92 4.58 -1.14
C ARG A 218 -27.90 5.71 -2.16
N ASP A 219 -28.59 5.53 -3.28
CA ASP A 219 -28.64 6.52 -4.37
C ASP A 219 -29.30 7.83 -3.93
N VAL A 220 -30.21 7.79 -2.96
CA VAL A 220 -30.81 9.00 -2.36
C VAL A 220 -29.75 9.88 -1.66
N LEU A 221 -28.67 9.30 -1.14
CA LEU A 221 -27.59 10.02 -0.44
C LEU A 221 -26.62 10.74 -1.40
N LEU A 222 -26.59 10.34 -2.66
CA LEU A 222 -25.65 10.82 -3.67
C LEU A 222 -26.14 12.09 -4.38
N GLU A 223 -25.21 12.90 -4.86
CA GLU A 223 -25.51 14.05 -5.71
C GLU A 223 -26.32 13.64 -6.95
N ALA A 224 -27.19 14.55 -7.41
CA ALA A 224 -28.01 14.32 -8.59
C ALA A 224 -27.20 14.55 -9.88
N GLY A 225 -27.61 13.89 -10.96
CA GLY A 225 -27.01 14.07 -12.28
C GLY A 225 -26.33 12.80 -12.79
N PRO A 226 -25.59 12.90 -13.91
CA PRO A 226 -24.98 11.74 -14.56
C PRO A 226 -23.71 11.23 -13.87
N GLY A 227 -23.18 11.94 -12.87
CA GLY A 227 -21.91 11.62 -12.22
C GLY A 227 -20.69 12.08 -13.04
N LEU A 228 -19.51 11.69 -12.57
CA LEU A 228 -18.22 12.02 -13.13
C LEU A 228 -17.60 10.79 -13.81
N ASP A 229 -17.56 10.82 -15.14
CA ASP A 229 -17.08 9.71 -15.96
C ASP A 229 -15.56 9.76 -16.19
N SER A 230 -14.83 8.74 -15.74
CA SER A 230 -13.47 8.47 -16.19
C SER A 230 -13.45 7.25 -17.09
N ARG A 231 -12.76 7.33 -18.23
CA ARG A 231 -12.72 6.26 -19.24
C ARG A 231 -11.30 5.86 -19.57
N TRP A 232 -11.10 4.58 -19.80
CA TRP A 232 -9.81 4.02 -20.19
C TRP A 232 -9.94 3.19 -21.45
N ARG A 233 -8.86 3.16 -22.22
CA ARG A 233 -8.65 2.22 -23.31
C ARG A 233 -7.32 1.55 -23.11
N TYR A 234 -7.30 0.26 -23.35
CA TYR A 234 -6.15 -0.60 -23.17
C TYR A 234 -5.76 -1.26 -24.49
N ASP A 235 -4.49 -1.61 -24.62
CA ASP A 235 -4.05 -2.52 -25.69
C ASP A 235 -4.24 -3.99 -25.28
N ALA A 236 -3.80 -4.91 -26.14
CA ALA A 236 -3.90 -6.35 -25.91
C ALA A 236 -3.05 -6.85 -24.71
N LEU A 237 -2.08 -6.06 -24.24
CA LEU A 237 -1.26 -6.38 -23.08
C LEU A 237 -1.83 -5.77 -21.78
N GLY A 238 -2.95 -5.03 -21.87
CA GLY A 238 -3.56 -4.35 -20.73
C GLY A 238 -2.92 -2.99 -20.42
N GLU A 239 -2.08 -2.46 -21.31
CA GLU A 239 -1.44 -1.15 -21.13
C GLU A 239 -2.38 -0.02 -21.57
N ILE A 240 -2.41 1.08 -20.80
CA ILE A 240 -3.27 2.23 -21.13
C ILE A 240 -2.77 2.90 -22.41
N THR A 241 -3.65 2.96 -23.41
CA THR A 241 -3.42 3.65 -24.70
C THR A 241 -4.05 5.03 -24.70
N SER A 242 -5.20 5.20 -24.05
CA SER A 242 -5.78 6.52 -23.79
C SER A 242 -6.65 6.54 -22.54
N GLN A 243 -6.74 7.70 -21.91
CA GLN A 243 -7.62 7.96 -20.78
C GLN A 243 -8.39 9.25 -21.04
N THR A 244 -9.68 9.28 -20.71
CA THR A 244 -10.49 10.50 -20.68
C THR A 244 -10.92 10.76 -19.25
N ASP A 245 -10.65 11.95 -18.73
CA ASP A 245 -11.05 12.36 -17.38
C ASP A 245 -12.52 12.81 -17.32
N ALA A 246 -13.01 13.06 -16.11
CA ALA A 246 -14.37 13.54 -15.85
C ALA A 246 -14.72 14.86 -16.54
N MET A 247 -13.70 15.68 -16.84
CA MET A 247 -13.86 16.95 -17.54
C MET A 247 -13.68 16.80 -19.06
N LEU A 248 -13.70 15.55 -19.56
CA LEU A 248 -13.54 15.16 -20.95
C LEU A 248 -12.21 15.57 -21.59
N ASN A 249 -11.17 15.82 -20.79
CA ASN A 249 -9.81 15.93 -21.32
C ASN A 249 -9.27 14.53 -21.58
N ARG A 250 -8.64 14.34 -22.73
CA ARG A 250 -8.11 13.05 -23.15
C ARG A 250 -6.59 13.05 -23.15
N ARG A 251 -5.99 12.04 -22.53
CA ARG A 251 -4.56 11.72 -22.66
C ARG A 251 -4.38 10.52 -23.57
N ARG A 252 -3.38 10.57 -24.44
CA ARG A 252 -2.99 9.44 -25.29
C ARG A 252 -1.52 9.10 -25.06
N PHE A 253 -1.21 7.81 -25.03
CA PHE A 253 0.13 7.30 -24.75
C PHE A 253 0.62 6.50 -25.95
N GLY A 254 1.74 6.92 -26.55
CA GLY A 254 2.43 6.16 -27.60
C GLY A 254 3.63 5.42 -27.01
N ARG A 255 3.92 4.24 -27.55
CA ARG A 255 5.01 3.37 -27.06
C ARG A 255 5.99 3.01 -28.17
N THR A 256 7.20 2.62 -27.77
CA THR A 256 8.20 2.02 -28.64
C THR A 256 7.81 0.58 -28.99
N CYS A 257 8.51 -0.05 -29.95
CA CYS A 257 8.34 -1.47 -30.25
C CYS A 257 8.71 -2.39 -29.05
N ALA A 258 9.47 -1.88 -28.08
CA ALA A 258 9.81 -2.57 -26.84
C ALA A 258 8.78 -2.34 -25.72
N GLY A 259 7.66 -1.63 -26.00
CA GLY A 259 6.60 -1.37 -25.02
C GLY A 259 6.88 -0.19 -24.07
N GLN A 260 8.00 0.51 -24.22
CA GLN A 260 8.35 1.65 -23.37
C GLN A 260 7.59 2.91 -23.79
N LEU A 261 7.24 3.78 -22.84
CA LEU A 261 6.54 5.04 -23.13
C LEU A 261 7.40 5.95 -24.02
N ARG A 262 6.92 6.31 -25.19
CA ARG A 262 7.65 7.16 -26.15
C ARG A 262 7.14 8.60 -26.16
N GLU A 263 5.83 8.77 -26.00
CA GLU A 263 5.15 10.03 -26.21
C GLU A 263 3.84 10.08 -25.41
N VAL A 264 3.49 11.28 -24.95
CA VAL A 264 2.21 11.56 -24.29
C VAL A 264 1.61 12.81 -24.92
N PHE A 265 0.32 12.72 -25.24
CA PHE A 265 -0.44 13.84 -25.77
C PHE A 265 -1.59 14.19 -24.84
N LEU A 266 -1.98 15.46 -24.85
CA LEU A 266 -3.16 15.96 -24.17
C LEU A 266 -4.08 16.61 -25.20
N GLN A 267 -5.34 16.25 -25.14
CA GLN A 267 -6.43 16.89 -25.85
C GLN A 267 -7.42 17.41 -24.81
N PRO A 268 -7.37 18.71 -24.46
CA PRO A 268 -8.39 19.33 -23.64
C PRO A 268 -9.77 19.23 -24.29
N MET A 269 -10.83 19.27 -23.49
CA MET A 269 -12.20 19.27 -24.01
C MET A 269 -12.39 20.41 -25.02
N GLY A 270 -12.83 20.07 -26.25
CA GLY A 270 -13.13 21.05 -27.29
C GLY A 270 -11.90 21.68 -27.96
N ALA A 271 -10.69 21.21 -27.66
CA ALA A 271 -9.45 21.67 -28.26
C ALA A 271 -8.75 20.58 -29.06
N ASP A 272 -7.78 20.99 -29.88
CA ASP A 272 -6.91 20.08 -30.61
C ASP A 272 -5.93 19.38 -29.67
N GLU A 273 -5.54 18.15 -30.05
CA GLU A 273 -4.53 17.39 -29.34
C GLU A 273 -3.14 18.04 -29.52
N PHE A 274 -2.35 18.13 -28.45
CA PHE A 274 -0.97 18.61 -28.49
C PHE A 274 -0.04 17.69 -27.68
N PRO A 275 1.26 17.60 -28.06
CA PRO A 275 2.22 16.78 -27.34
C PRO A 275 2.59 17.41 -25.99
N LEU A 276 2.52 16.63 -24.91
CA LEU A 276 3.09 16.99 -23.61
C LEU A 276 4.56 16.61 -23.51
N VAL A 277 4.88 15.40 -23.99
CA VAL A 277 6.25 14.89 -24.11
C VAL A 277 6.33 14.05 -25.37
N SER A 278 7.45 14.16 -26.07
CA SER A 278 7.70 13.41 -27.31
C SER A 278 9.15 12.92 -27.34
N ASP A 279 9.38 11.87 -28.12
CA ASP A 279 10.70 11.27 -28.36
C ASP A 279 11.47 10.88 -27.09
N ILE A 280 10.78 10.27 -26.11
CA ILE A 280 11.46 9.65 -24.96
C ILE A 280 12.35 8.53 -25.48
N ARG A 281 13.63 8.61 -25.17
CA ARG A 281 14.64 7.60 -25.51
C ARG A 281 15.10 6.90 -24.26
N TYR A 282 15.57 5.67 -24.43
CA TYR A 282 16.02 4.85 -23.33
C TYR A 282 17.42 4.31 -23.64
N ASN A 283 18.28 4.25 -22.63
CA ASN A 283 19.54 3.52 -22.74
C ASN A 283 19.30 2.00 -22.69
N ALA A 284 20.37 1.21 -22.85
CA ALA A 284 20.29 -0.26 -22.92
C ALA A 284 19.72 -0.94 -21.66
N VAL A 285 19.69 -0.25 -20.52
CA VAL A 285 19.10 -0.75 -19.26
C VAL A 285 17.71 -0.18 -18.98
N GLY A 286 17.11 0.52 -19.96
CA GLY A 286 15.73 1.00 -19.88
C GLY A 286 15.54 2.28 -19.08
N MET A 287 16.60 3.06 -18.83
CA MET A 287 16.50 4.38 -18.21
C MET A 287 16.35 5.47 -19.27
N VAL A 288 15.47 6.43 -19.02
CA VAL A 288 15.27 7.64 -19.85
C VAL A 288 16.53 8.50 -19.86
#